data_AF-A0A5E6NFP9-F1
#
_entry.id   AF-A0A5E6NFP9-F1
#
_cell.length_a   1.000
_cell.length_b   1.000
_cell.length_c   1.000
_cell.angle_alpha   90.00
_cell.angle_beta   90.00
_cell.angle_gamma   90.00
#
_symmetry.space_group_name_H-M   'P 1'
#
loop_
_entity.id
_entity.type
_entity.pdbx_description
1 polymer ?
#
loop_
_entity_poly.entity_id
_entity_poly.type
_entity_poly.pdbx_seq_one_letter_code
_entity_poly.pdbx_strand_id
1 'polypeptide(L)'
;MIDIKSDDAIVAAYRKGVGKGMLKVMAKMGISTLESYKGAQIFEAVGLAQAVMDKCFFKTASRIDGVGFDTLQSEGEKRHQLAYHSETLDNLGQYHWRSGGETHMWNPATIANLQLAARNNDESAYWAFAKHANEQGTRIQPYAD
;
A
#
# COMPACT_ATOMS: atom_id res chain seq x y z
N MET A 1 19.56 9.01 15.99
CA MET A 1 18.27 9.71 16.14
C MET A 1 18.37 11.02 15.36
N ILE A 2 17.33 11.44 14.62
CA ILE A 2 17.35 12.72 13.91
C ILE A 2 17.34 13.84 14.96
N ASP A 3 18.20 14.84 14.79
CA ASP A 3 18.33 15.95 15.71
C ASP A 3 17.23 16.99 15.42
N ILE A 4 16.13 16.93 16.17
CA ILE A 4 14.94 17.80 15.99
C ILE A 4 15.17 19.14 16.71
N LYS A 5 16.25 19.84 16.37
CA LYS A 5 16.64 21.11 17.03
C LYS A 5 16.09 22.37 16.34
N SER A 6 15.72 22.28 15.07
CA SER A 6 15.11 23.39 14.31
C SER A 6 14.36 22.88 13.08
N ASP A 7 13.45 23.70 12.55
CA ASP A 7 12.72 23.41 11.33
C ASP A 7 13.66 23.14 10.15
N ASP A 8 14.74 23.91 10.01
CA ASP A 8 15.76 23.70 8.99
C ASP A 8 16.44 22.34 9.11
N ALA A 9 16.73 21.89 10.34
CA ALA A 9 17.32 20.58 10.59
C ALA A 9 16.35 19.46 10.19
N ILE A 10 15.04 19.62 10.47
CA ILE A 10 13.99 18.68 10.07
C ILE A 10 13.89 18.60 8.54
N VAL A 11 13.81 19.75 7.86
CA VAL A 11 13.73 19.82 6.39
C VAL A 11 14.97 19.20 5.74
N ALA A 12 16.15 19.49 6.26
CA ALA A 12 17.40 18.90 5.77
C ALA A 12 17.42 17.37 5.95
N ALA A 13 16.99 16.87 7.11
CA ALA A 13 16.90 15.44 7.38
C ALA A 13 15.89 14.74 6.45
N TYR A 14 14.72 15.35 6.23
CA TYR A 14 13.71 14.84 5.30
C TYR A 14 14.23 14.77 3.87
N ARG A 15 14.82 15.86 3.35
CA ARG A 15 15.44 15.90 2.01
C ARG A 15 16.51 14.84 1.84
N LYS A 16 17.35 14.64 2.86
CA LYS A 16 18.37 13.58 2.87
C LYS A 16 17.74 12.19 2.83
N GLY A 17 16.64 11.96 3.56
CA GLY A 17 15.87 10.73 3.55
C GLY A 17 15.29 10.42 2.16
N VAL A 18 14.60 11.39 1.56
CA VAL A 18 14.03 11.28 0.21
C VAL A 18 15.14 11.03 -0.83
N GLY A 19 16.23 11.80 -0.79
CA GLY A 19 17.35 11.63 -1.71
C GLY A 19 18.00 10.25 -1.63
N LYS A 20 18.24 9.73 -0.42
CA LYS A 20 18.72 8.35 -0.23
C LYS A 20 17.72 7.31 -0.73
N GLY A 21 16.43 7.55 -0.54
CA GLY A 21 15.36 6.69 -1.06
C GLY A 21 15.37 6.61 -2.58
N MET A 22 15.46 7.76 -3.26
CA MET A 22 15.56 7.83 -4.73
C MET A 22 16.79 7.08 -5.24
N LEU A 23 17.97 7.35 -4.66
CA LEU A 23 19.21 6.65 -5.04
C LEU A 23 19.09 5.13 -4.85
N LYS A 24 18.44 4.68 -3.78
CA LYS A 24 18.20 3.24 -3.53
C LYS A 24 17.30 2.62 -4.60
N VAL A 25 16.26 3.33 -5.04
CA VAL A 25 15.36 2.84 -6.11
C VAL A 25 16.10 2.76 -7.44
N MET A 26 16.85 3.80 -7.82
CA MET A 26 17.65 3.81 -9.04
C MET A 26 18.70 2.69 -9.05
N ALA A 27 19.38 2.48 -7.92
CA ALA A 27 20.40 1.46 -7.77
C ALA A 27 19.87 0.02 -7.92
N LYS A 28 18.58 -0.25 -7.60
CA LYS A 28 17.97 -1.57 -7.84
C LYS A 28 17.99 -1.98 -9.32
N MET A 29 18.03 -1.00 -10.23
CA MET A 29 18.03 -1.20 -11.67
C MET A 29 19.39 -0.85 -12.31
N GLY A 30 20.41 -0.56 -11.50
CA GLY A 30 21.75 -0.20 -11.98
C GLY A 30 21.85 1.20 -12.62
N ILE A 31 20.90 2.10 -12.36
CA ILE A 31 20.89 3.45 -12.92
C ILE A 31 21.67 4.39 -11.99
N SER A 32 22.64 5.12 -12.54
CA SER A 32 23.55 5.97 -11.77
C SER A 32 23.28 7.48 -11.89
N THR A 33 22.46 7.92 -12.84
CA THR A 33 22.17 9.34 -13.08
C THR A 33 20.66 9.60 -13.06
N LEU A 34 20.26 10.73 -12.46
CA LEU A 34 18.84 11.09 -12.36
C LEU A 34 18.26 11.43 -13.74
N GLU A 35 19.08 12.01 -14.60
CA GLU A 35 18.75 12.39 -15.97
C GLU A 35 18.31 11.18 -16.79
N SER A 36 18.98 10.03 -16.64
CA SER A 36 18.61 8.79 -17.31
C SER A 36 17.39 8.11 -16.68
N TYR A 37 17.15 8.33 -15.38
CA TYR A 37 15.98 7.79 -14.69
C TYR A 37 14.69 8.56 -15.02
N LYS A 38 14.81 9.88 -15.21
CA LYS A 38 13.68 10.78 -15.47
C LYS A 38 12.99 10.42 -16.78
N GLY A 39 11.70 10.10 -16.72
CA GLY A 39 10.90 9.76 -17.89
C GLY A 39 11.12 8.35 -18.43
N ALA A 40 12.02 7.56 -17.85
CA ALA A 40 12.27 6.19 -18.28
C ALA A 40 11.13 5.21 -17.93
N GLN A 41 10.15 5.65 -17.12
CA GLN A 41 8.97 4.85 -16.72
C GLN A 41 9.35 3.47 -16.15
N ILE A 42 10.33 3.43 -15.25
CA ILE A 42 10.83 2.18 -14.64
C ILE A 42 9.86 1.70 -13.54
N PHE A 43 8.67 1.27 -13.96
CA PHE A 43 7.64 0.64 -13.13
C PHE A 43 6.73 -0.24 -13.99
N GLU A 44 5.94 -1.10 -13.36
CA GLU A 44 4.85 -1.85 -14.00
C GLU A 44 3.55 -1.39 -13.37
N ALA A 45 2.56 -1.06 -14.21
CA ALA A 45 1.23 -0.69 -13.74
C ALA A 45 0.38 -1.95 -13.58
N VAL A 46 -0.34 -2.06 -12.46
CA VAL A 46 -1.20 -3.20 -12.16
C VAL A 46 -2.59 -2.67 -11.82
N GLY A 47 -3.62 -3.15 -12.53
CA GLY A 47 -5.01 -2.82 -12.23
C GLY A 47 -5.46 -1.44 -12.71
N LEU A 48 -4.83 -0.87 -13.74
CA LEU A 48 -5.27 0.38 -14.39
C LEU A 48 -5.80 0.08 -15.78
N ALA A 49 -6.91 0.73 -16.14
CA ALA A 49 -7.52 0.57 -17.45
C ALA A 49 -6.58 0.97 -18.59
N GLN A 50 -6.64 0.28 -19.73
CA GLN A 50 -5.87 0.63 -20.93
C GLN A 50 -6.03 2.11 -21.33
N ALA A 51 -7.24 2.68 -21.24
CA ALA A 51 -7.48 4.09 -21.54
C ALA A 51 -6.69 5.06 -20.63
N VAL A 52 -6.47 4.69 -19.36
CA VAL A 52 -5.63 5.45 -18.42
C VAL A 52 -4.16 5.31 -18.80
N MET A 53 -3.74 4.07 -19.11
CA MET A 53 -2.36 3.77 -19.52
C MET A 53 -1.98 4.54 -20.80
N ASP A 54 -2.82 4.52 -21.82
CA ASP A 54 -2.56 5.19 -23.09
C ASP A 54 -2.42 6.72 -22.94
N LYS A 55 -3.23 7.31 -22.05
CA LYS A 55 -3.24 8.76 -21.84
C LYS A 55 -2.13 9.24 -20.91
N CYS A 56 -1.84 8.50 -19.84
CA CYS A 56 -1.00 8.97 -18.73
C CYS A 56 0.37 8.29 -18.65
N PHE A 57 0.48 7.04 -19.10
CA PHE A 57 1.66 6.18 -18.91
C PHE A 57 1.98 5.39 -20.19
N PHE A 58 1.92 6.08 -21.33
CA PHE A 58 2.07 5.46 -22.64
C PHE A 58 3.34 4.61 -22.74
N LYS A 59 3.18 3.37 -23.21
CA LYS A 59 4.22 2.31 -23.32
C LYS A 59 4.75 1.73 -22.00
N THR A 60 4.20 2.10 -20.84
CA THR A 60 4.47 1.36 -19.60
C THR A 60 3.81 -0.02 -19.65
N ALA A 61 4.48 -1.05 -19.14
CA ALA A 61 3.92 -2.39 -19.04
C ALA A 61 2.71 -2.43 -18.08
N SER A 62 1.62 -3.05 -18.52
CA SER A 62 0.47 -3.39 -17.68
C SER A 62 -0.15 -4.69 -18.16
N ARG A 63 -0.02 -5.75 -17.37
CA ARG A 63 -0.49 -7.10 -17.74
C ARG A 63 -1.90 -7.40 -17.27
N ILE A 64 -2.34 -6.69 -16.23
CA ILE A 64 -3.63 -6.86 -15.59
C ILE A 64 -4.38 -5.54 -15.72
N ASP A 65 -5.44 -5.58 -16.51
CA ASP A 65 -6.35 -4.45 -16.71
C ASP A 65 -7.12 -4.12 -15.42
N GLY A 66 -7.73 -2.94 -15.36
CA GLY A 66 -8.49 -2.58 -14.16
C GLY A 66 -9.22 -1.26 -14.23
N VAL A 67 -9.01 -0.42 -13.21
CA VAL A 67 -9.88 0.74 -12.95
C VAL A 67 -9.67 1.85 -13.99
N GLY A 68 -10.78 2.39 -14.49
CA GLY A 68 -10.80 3.50 -15.44
C GLY A 68 -10.87 4.87 -14.76
N PHE A 69 -10.98 5.92 -15.57
CA PHE A 69 -11.08 7.29 -15.07
C PHE A 69 -12.29 7.52 -14.16
N ASP A 70 -13.44 6.90 -14.44
CA ASP A 70 -14.66 7.08 -13.64
C ASP A 70 -14.46 6.59 -12.19
N THR A 71 -13.86 5.41 -12.02
CA THR A 71 -13.54 4.87 -10.70
C THR A 71 -12.46 5.71 -10.00
N LEU A 72 -11.42 6.12 -10.72
CA LEU A 72 -10.37 6.98 -10.16
C LEU A 72 -10.93 8.32 -9.67
N GLN A 73 -11.87 8.91 -10.42
CA GLN A 73 -12.58 10.13 -10.04
C GLN A 73 -13.45 9.88 -8.81
N SER A 74 -14.33 8.88 -8.83
CA SER A 74 -15.23 8.56 -7.73
C SER A 74 -14.47 8.34 -6.42
N GLU A 75 -13.36 7.59 -6.46
CA GLU A 75 -12.51 7.36 -5.29
C GLU A 75 -11.78 8.63 -4.82
N GLY A 76 -11.40 9.51 -5.75
CA GLY A 76 -10.87 10.83 -5.44
C GLY A 76 -11.88 11.72 -4.73
N GLU A 77 -13.11 11.77 -5.24
CA GLU A 77 -14.21 12.55 -4.68
C GLU A 77 -14.64 12.03 -3.32
N LYS A 78 -14.74 10.71 -3.13
CA LYS A 78 -15.05 10.10 -1.82
C LYS A 78 -14.04 10.52 -0.76
N ARG A 79 -12.74 10.44 -1.06
CA ARG A 79 -11.67 10.89 -0.15
C ARG A 79 -11.73 12.39 0.12
N HIS A 80 -12.04 13.19 -0.89
CA HIS A 80 -12.19 14.63 -0.77
C HIS A 80 -13.37 15.00 0.15
N GLN A 81 -14.52 14.35 -0.02
CA GLN A 81 -15.69 14.54 0.84
C GLN A 81 -15.39 14.14 2.29
N LEU A 82 -14.76 12.99 2.52
CA LEU A 82 -14.38 12.56 3.87
C LEU A 82 -13.48 13.59 4.58
N ALA A 83 -12.55 14.22 3.85
CA ALA A 83 -11.66 15.23 4.41
C ALA A 83 -12.38 16.51 4.89
N TYR A 84 -13.57 16.83 4.37
CA TYR A 84 -14.37 17.97 4.87
C TYR A 84 -15.08 17.69 6.19
N HIS A 85 -15.29 16.41 6.53
CA HIS A 85 -16.06 16.01 7.70
C HIS A 85 -15.18 15.57 8.87
N SER A 86 -13.86 15.50 8.69
CA SER A 86 -12.91 15.06 9.72
C SER A 86 -11.84 16.12 9.98
N GLU A 87 -11.63 16.43 11.25
CA GLU A 87 -10.54 17.29 11.72
C GLU A 87 -9.26 16.50 12.05
N THR A 88 -9.30 15.17 11.95
CA THR A 88 -8.20 14.28 12.33
C THR A 88 -7.86 13.28 11.21
N LEU A 89 -6.60 12.81 11.22
CA LEU A 89 -6.17 11.77 10.29
C LEU A 89 -6.52 10.37 10.82
N ASP A 90 -7.22 9.60 10.00
CA ASP A 90 -7.50 8.20 10.31
C ASP A 90 -6.24 7.34 10.17
N ASN A 91 -6.08 6.40 11.11
CA ASN A 91 -5.06 5.37 11.00
C ASN A 91 -5.70 4.04 10.59
N LEU A 92 -5.79 3.83 9.29
CA LEU A 92 -6.37 2.62 8.70
C LEU A 92 -5.47 1.39 8.87
N GLY A 93 -4.30 1.48 9.48
CA GLY A 93 -3.46 0.29 9.73
C GLY A 93 -2.82 -0.33 8.49
N GLN A 94 -2.47 0.45 7.47
CA GLN A 94 -1.85 -0.07 6.24
C GLN A 94 -0.54 -0.85 6.49
N TYR A 95 0.29 -0.41 7.44
CA TYR A 95 1.56 -1.07 7.76
C TYR A 95 1.44 -2.13 8.86
N HIS A 96 0.51 -1.93 9.80
CA HIS A 96 0.30 -2.81 10.94
C HIS A 96 -1.19 -2.96 11.17
N TRP A 97 -1.61 -4.22 11.40
CA TRP A 97 -3.00 -4.53 11.69
C TRP A 97 -3.58 -3.63 12.79
N ARG A 98 -4.79 -3.14 12.56
CA ARG A 98 -5.61 -2.43 13.53
C ARG A 98 -7.03 -2.95 13.49
N SER A 99 -7.69 -2.94 14.65
CA SER A 99 -9.12 -3.23 14.71
C SER A 99 -9.89 -2.14 13.94
N GLY A 100 -10.76 -2.56 13.01
CA GLY A 100 -11.53 -1.66 12.15
C GLY A 100 -10.73 -0.99 11.02
N GLY A 101 -9.45 -1.34 10.82
CA GLY A 101 -8.63 -0.84 9.72
C GLY A 101 -8.67 -1.73 8.48
N GLU A 102 -7.68 -1.53 7.61
CA GLU A 102 -7.37 -2.38 6.46
C GLU A 102 -7.26 -3.85 6.88
N THR A 103 -7.67 -4.73 5.98
CA THR A 103 -7.60 -6.17 6.24
C THR A 103 -6.18 -6.68 6.04
N HIS A 104 -5.66 -7.43 7.02
CA HIS A 104 -4.38 -8.11 6.94
C HIS A 104 -4.58 -9.62 6.96
N MET A 105 -3.86 -10.32 6.09
CA MET A 105 -3.79 -11.80 6.11
C MET A 105 -3.33 -12.32 7.48
N TRP A 106 -2.38 -11.62 8.10
CA TRP A 106 -1.96 -11.88 9.47
C TRP A 106 -2.63 -10.91 10.44
N ASN A 107 -3.47 -11.45 11.31
CA ASN A 107 -4.15 -10.72 12.37
C ASN A 107 -4.10 -11.55 13.66
N PRO A 108 -4.53 -11.00 14.82
CA PRO A 108 -4.46 -11.72 16.08
C PRO A 108 -5.17 -13.08 16.07
N ALA A 109 -6.31 -13.19 15.39
CA ALA A 109 -7.08 -14.45 15.32
C ALA A 109 -6.39 -15.49 14.43
N THR A 110 -5.87 -15.11 13.26
CA THR A 110 -5.16 -16.04 12.38
C THR A 110 -3.87 -16.53 13.02
N ILE A 111 -3.12 -15.65 13.69
CA ILE A 111 -1.90 -16.02 14.40
C ILE A 111 -2.21 -16.95 15.59
N ALA A 112 -3.21 -16.63 16.40
CA ALA A 112 -3.56 -17.44 17.58
C ALA A 112 -4.01 -18.86 17.19
N ASN A 113 -4.90 -18.98 16.20
CA ASN A 113 -5.37 -20.28 15.72
C ASN A 113 -4.24 -21.12 15.11
N LEU A 114 -3.35 -20.50 14.34
CA LEU A 114 -2.20 -21.20 13.76
C LEU A 114 -1.22 -21.67 14.85
N GLN A 115 -0.96 -20.85 15.86
CA GLN A 115 -0.11 -21.22 16.99
C GLN A 115 -0.71 -22.37 17.80
N LEU A 116 -2.03 -22.35 18.03
CA LEU A 116 -2.76 -23.42 18.73
C LEU A 116 -2.67 -24.73 17.97
N ALA A 117 -2.96 -24.69 16.66
CA ALA A 117 -2.86 -25.85 15.77
C ALA A 117 -1.46 -26.47 15.81
N ALA A 118 -0.41 -25.66 15.66
CA ALA A 118 0.97 -26.13 15.60
C ALA A 118 1.49 -26.68 16.94
N ARG A 119 1.10 -26.08 18.08
CA ARG A 119 1.60 -26.50 19.41
C ARG A 119 0.87 -27.72 19.95
N ASN A 120 -0.43 -27.82 19.70
CA ASN A 120 -1.28 -28.84 20.30
C ASN A 120 -1.67 -29.95 19.31
N ASN A 121 -1.22 -29.87 18.06
CA ASN A 121 -1.70 -30.72 16.96
C ASN A 121 -3.23 -30.68 16.83
N ASP A 122 -3.79 -29.47 16.98
CA ASP A 122 -5.23 -29.24 16.97
C ASP A 122 -5.73 -28.98 15.55
N GLU A 123 -6.41 -29.99 15.00
CA GLU A 123 -6.99 -29.92 13.65
C GLU A 123 -8.10 -28.86 13.55
N SER A 124 -8.91 -28.72 14.60
CA SER A 124 -10.02 -27.75 14.60
C SER A 124 -9.50 -26.31 14.54
N ALA A 125 -8.42 -26.03 15.26
CA ALA A 125 -7.73 -24.75 15.23
C ALA A 125 -7.12 -24.48 13.84
N TYR A 126 -6.59 -25.50 13.17
CA TYR A 126 -6.11 -25.37 11.80
C TYR A 126 -7.23 -24.99 10.83
N TRP A 127 -8.37 -25.68 10.89
CA TRP A 127 -9.52 -25.37 10.04
C TRP A 127 -10.09 -23.97 10.30
N ALA A 128 -10.10 -23.53 11.56
CA ALA A 128 -10.48 -22.15 11.91
C ALA A 128 -9.52 -21.11 11.32
N PHE A 129 -8.21 -21.36 11.38
CA PHE A 129 -7.20 -20.53 10.71
C PHE A 129 -7.40 -20.51 9.19
N ALA A 130 -7.52 -21.68 8.56
CA ALA A 130 -7.64 -21.82 7.11
C ALA A 130 -8.89 -21.14 6.57
N LYS A 131 -10.02 -21.31 7.27
CA LYS A 131 -11.27 -20.62 6.94
C LYS A 131 -11.08 -19.11 6.96
N HIS A 132 -10.52 -18.57 8.05
CA HIS A 132 -10.28 -17.13 8.16
C HIS A 132 -9.33 -16.62 7.07
N ALA A 133 -8.24 -17.34 6.78
CA ALA A 133 -7.27 -16.94 5.77
C ALA A 133 -7.91 -16.90 4.36
N ASN A 134 -8.73 -17.90 4.02
CA ASN A 134 -9.37 -18.00 2.71
C ASN A 134 -10.50 -16.97 2.52
N GLU A 135 -11.31 -16.74 3.56
CA GLU A 135 -12.50 -15.87 3.48
C GLU A 135 -12.19 -14.38 3.68
N GLN A 136 -11.21 -14.05 4.52
CA GLN A 136 -10.90 -12.65 4.85
C GLN A 136 -9.58 -12.15 4.25
N GLY A 137 -8.58 -13.03 4.04
CA GLY A 137 -7.29 -12.61 3.46
C GLY A 137 -7.39 -12.13 2.01
N THR A 138 -8.49 -12.46 1.33
CA THR A 138 -8.74 -12.15 -0.10
C THR A 138 -9.80 -11.08 -0.30
N ARG A 139 -10.43 -10.58 0.78
CA ARG A 139 -11.51 -9.60 0.67
C ARG A 139 -10.93 -8.21 0.48
N ILE A 140 -11.16 -7.62 -0.69
CA ILE A 140 -11.07 -6.17 -0.88
C ILE A 140 -12.24 -5.59 -0.07
N GLN A 141 -11.94 -4.97 1.07
CA GLN A 141 -12.95 -4.22 1.82
C GLN A 141 -13.37 -3.06 0.90
N PRO A 142 -14.64 -2.97 0.44
CA PRO A 142 -15.10 -1.73 -0.15
C PRO A 142 -14.98 -0.67 0.93
N TYR A 143 -14.34 0.46 0.63
CA TYR A 143 -14.35 1.62 1.52
C TYR A 143 -15.81 1.87 1.90
N ALA A 144 -16.13 1.83 3.20
CA ALA A 144 -17.50 1.92 3.69
C ALA A 144 -18.24 3.09 3.02
N ASP A 145 -19.43 2.83 2.49
CA ASP A 145 -20.34 3.82 1.93
C ASP A 145 -20.68 4.92 2.95
#